data_AF-A0A075MT37-F1
#
_entry.id   AF-A0A075MT37-F1
#
_cell.length_a   1.000
_cell.length_b   1.000
_cell.length_c   1.000
_cell.angle_alpha   90.00
_cell.angle_beta   90.00
_cell.angle_gamma   90.00
#
_symmetry.space_group_name_H-M   'P 1'
#
loop_
_entity.id
_entity.type
_entity.pdbx_description
1 polymer ?
#
loop_
_entity_poly.entity_id
_entity_poly.type
_entity_poly.pdbx_seq_one_letter_code
_entity_poly.pdbx_strand_id
1 'polypeptide(L)'
;MNRVSNRYKKCYNCLCVKLPLFINKSLYHYKELYNSIQHICIALARKSLVSVSDYDGQASAKKITVFRDVAQMRVLSNPVAWRIMELLSKEPMYPAQVAKELRIHEQSAYYYIRRLLRAGAVEEAGSNLVRGGTARLYQASSPAFGIELDWGETVVEAPGAGRHRGALRFFEGFVHDGVFDGLIVVGAPEPHGQYKSSARDGHYAVHLAFFLGKVSGVMPAEFAVKLDVDAKAEKVLSGSNLVSIGGPGTNIVTAEFNRYLPIRFDEENFWSGLVDGAGRRYSQDNHGLIAKIKNPYDNGKSSVIVVAGVRSAGTKSAVIALTNYGEEILKRYKSKEDWALVVQGFDMDADGKIDHVDVVSNS
;
A
#
# COMPACT_ATOMS: atom_id res chain seq x y z
N MET A 1 21.82 9.39 2.33
CA MET A 1 22.16 9.77 0.94
C MET A 1 22.96 8.71 0.15
N ASN A 2 22.93 7.40 0.47
CA ASN A 2 23.70 6.42 -0.33
C ASN A 2 23.16 4.98 -0.26
N ARG A 3 21.86 4.75 -0.51
CA ARG A 3 21.33 3.37 -0.61
C ARG A 3 20.31 3.08 -1.72
N VAL A 4 19.82 4.09 -2.45
CA VAL A 4 18.87 3.86 -3.57
C VAL A 4 19.58 3.69 -4.92
N SER A 5 20.80 4.23 -5.10
CA SER A 5 21.58 4.08 -6.33
C SER A 5 22.16 2.67 -6.56
N ASN A 6 22.05 1.76 -5.58
CA ASN A 6 22.71 0.45 -5.62
C ASN A 6 21.80 -0.70 -6.10
N ARG A 7 20.47 -0.53 -6.18
CA ARG A 7 19.58 -1.55 -6.77
C ARG A 7 19.58 -1.53 -8.30
N TYR A 8 19.70 -0.35 -8.91
CA TYR A 8 19.76 -0.24 -10.37
C TYR A 8 21.12 -0.63 -10.96
N LYS A 9 22.25 -0.41 -10.25
CA LYS A 9 23.57 -0.92 -10.67
C LYS A 9 23.67 -2.46 -10.65
N LYS A 10 22.89 -3.14 -9.80
CA LYS A 10 22.91 -4.62 -9.71
C LYS A 10 22.21 -5.32 -10.88
N CYS A 11 21.22 -4.70 -11.52
CA CYS A 11 20.63 -5.26 -12.75
C CYS A 11 21.56 -5.11 -13.96
N TYR A 12 22.37 -4.04 -14.03
CA TYR A 12 23.34 -3.86 -15.12
C TYR A 12 24.51 -4.86 -15.07
N ASN A 13 24.94 -5.27 -13.88
CA ASN A 13 26.08 -6.20 -13.74
C ASN A 13 25.71 -7.69 -13.81
N CYS A 14 24.42 -8.06 -13.86
CA CYS A 14 24.01 -9.47 -13.92
C CYS A 14 23.95 -10.02 -15.36
N LEU A 15 23.86 -9.18 -16.39
CA LEU A 15 23.81 -9.63 -17.78
C LEU A 15 25.18 -9.71 -18.50
N CYS A 16 26.28 -9.31 -17.86
CA CYS A 16 27.60 -9.26 -18.51
C CYS A 16 28.63 -10.29 -18.01
N VAL A 17 28.27 -11.25 -17.15
CA VAL A 17 29.24 -12.24 -16.65
C VAL A 17 28.74 -13.66 -16.89
N LYS A 18 28.95 -14.15 -18.12
CA LYS A 18 29.32 -15.54 -18.46
C LYS A 18 29.29 -15.73 -19.99
N LEU A 19 30.39 -15.43 -20.65
CA LEU A 19 30.74 -16.08 -21.92
C LEU A 19 32.28 -16.21 -21.98
N PRO A 20 32.83 -17.43 -22.10
CA PRO A 20 34.27 -17.64 -22.12
C PRO A 20 34.88 -17.22 -23.47
N LEU A 21 36.14 -16.82 -23.39
CA LEU A 21 37.04 -16.46 -24.49
C LEU A 21 37.03 -17.49 -25.64
N PHE A 22 36.65 -17.04 -26.84
CA PHE A 22 37.22 -17.54 -28.09
C PHE A 22 37.39 -16.37 -29.08
N ILE A 23 38.62 -16.20 -29.53
CA ILE A 23 39.09 -15.13 -30.41
C ILE A 23 38.83 -15.50 -31.88
N ASN A 24 38.60 -14.46 -32.68
CA ASN A 24 38.69 -14.33 -34.15
C ASN A 24 37.40 -14.44 -34.98
N LYS A 25 37.20 -13.38 -35.80
CA LYS A 25 36.18 -13.14 -36.85
C LYS A 25 34.74 -12.84 -36.40
N SER A 26 34.49 -11.68 -35.76
CA SER A 26 33.11 -11.12 -35.69
C SER A 26 33.01 -9.61 -35.36
N LEU A 27 34.04 -8.81 -35.67
CA LEU A 27 34.01 -7.37 -35.33
C LEU A 27 33.04 -6.53 -36.18
N TYR A 28 32.68 -7.00 -37.39
CA TYR A 28 31.69 -6.31 -38.24
C TYR A 28 30.24 -6.65 -37.86
N HIS A 29 29.96 -7.86 -37.37
CA HIS A 29 28.61 -8.25 -36.95
C HIS A 29 28.24 -7.67 -35.58
N TYR A 30 29.23 -7.40 -34.71
CA TYR A 30 29.00 -6.77 -33.41
C TYR A 30 28.57 -5.30 -33.52
N LYS A 31 28.97 -4.56 -34.56
CA LYS A 31 28.60 -3.14 -34.73
C LYS A 31 27.14 -2.98 -35.18
N GLU A 32 26.63 -3.91 -36.00
CA GLU A 32 25.22 -3.97 -36.36
C GLU A 32 24.35 -4.51 -35.22
N LEU A 33 24.85 -5.48 -34.42
CA LEU A 33 24.17 -5.89 -33.18
C LEU A 33 24.17 -4.78 -32.13
N TYR A 34 25.25 -4.02 -31.96
CA TYR A 34 25.33 -2.92 -31.00
C TYR A 34 24.40 -1.75 -31.39
N ASN A 35 24.30 -1.43 -32.68
CA ASN A 35 23.36 -0.43 -33.19
C ASN A 35 21.90 -0.91 -33.16
N SER A 36 21.61 -2.20 -33.36
CA SER A 36 20.26 -2.76 -33.25
C SER A 36 19.80 -2.96 -31.79
N ILE A 37 20.72 -3.22 -30.85
CA ILE A 37 20.43 -3.32 -29.41
C ILE A 37 20.24 -1.94 -28.78
N GLN A 38 20.93 -0.89 -29.25
CA GLN A 38 20.61 0.49 -28.84
C GLN A 38 19.19 0.93 -29.24
N HIS A 39 18.61 0.31 -30.27
CA HIS A 39 17.24 0.58 -30.72
C HIS A 39 16.15 -0.19 -29.96
N ILE A 40 16.48 -1.12 -29.05
CA ILE A 40 15.50 -2.01 -28.40
C ILE A 40 15.32 -1.77 -26.89
N CYS A 41 16.14 -0.95 -26.23
CA CYS A 41 15.95 -0.63 -24.82
C CYS A 41 16.11 0.87 -24.49
N ILE A 42 15.53 1.78 -25.28
CA ILE A 42 15.03 3.01 -24.67
C ILE A 42 13.73 2.59 -23.97
N ALA A 43 13.87 2.06 -22.76
CA ALA A 43 12.76 2.05 -21.82
C ALA A 43 12.41 3.52 -21.56
N LEU A 44 11.53 4.08 -22.39
CA LEU A 44 10.83 5.31 -22.08
C LEU A 44 10.23 5.07 -20.70
N ALA A 45 10.79 5.72 -19.68
CA ALA A 45 10.23 5.65 -18.35
C ALA A 45 8.84 6.25 -18.45
N ARG A 46 7.83 5.39 -18.48
CA ARG A 46 6.43 5.80 -18.51
C ARG A 46 6.12 6.30 -17.09
N LYS A 47 6.25 7.60 -16.88
CA LYS A 47 5.76 8.25 -15.66
C LYS A 47 4.28 8.58 -15.84
N SER A 48 3.53 8.61 -14.75
CA SER A 48 2.18 9.18 -14.73
C SER A 48 2.24 10.32 -13.74
N LEU A 49 1.89 11.53 -14.19
CA LEU A 49 1.85 12.70 -13.31
C LEU A 49 0.41 12.83 -12.80
N VAL A 50 0.25 12.74 -11.48
CA VAL A 50 -1.02 13.00 -10.82
C VAL A 50 -1.08 14.50 -10.54
N SER A 51 -2.03 15.20 -11.16
CA SER A 51 -2.29 16.61 -10.92
C SER A 51 -3.41 16.73 -9.90
N VAL A 52 -3.08 16.86 -8.63
CA VAL A 52 -4.08 17.21 -7.63
C VAL A 52 -4.42 18.69 -7.82
N SER A 53 -5.61 18.96 -8.34
CA SER A 53 -6.15 20.31 -8.47
C SER A 53 -7.01 20.61 -7.25
N ASP A 54 -6.68 21.66 -6.49
CA ASP A 54 -7.44 22.08 -5.30
C ASP A 54 -8.77 22.80 -5.62
N TYR A 55 -9.22 22.77 -6.88
CA TYR A 55 -10.59 23.13 -7.21
C TYR A 55 -11.50 21.92 -6.94
N ASP A 56 -12.37 22.08 -5.96
CA ASP A 56 -13.45 21.15 -5.56
C ASP A 56 -13.03 19.85 -4.85
N GLY A 57 -11.79 19.74 -4.38
CA GLY A 57 -11.32 18.59 -3.60
C GLY A 57 -11.22 17.28 -4.40
N GLN A 58 -11.29 17.35 -5.73
CA GLN A 58 -11.13 16.18 -6.61
C GLN A 58 -9.68 16.06 -7.07
N ALA A 59 -9.05 14.94 -6.71
CA ALA A 59 -7.77 14.56 -7.31
C ALA A 59 -8.01 14.04 -8.73
N SER A 60 -7.36 14.64 -9.72
CA SER A 60 -7.36 14.15 -11.10
C SER A 60 -5.96 13.64 -11.47
N ALA A 61 -5.88 12.65 -12.36
CA ALA A 61 -4.62 12.11 -12.83
C ALA A 61 -4.60 12.07 -14.35
N LYS A 62 -3.45 12.41 -14.95
CA LYS A 62 -3.24 12.32 -16.39
C LYS A 62 -1.95 11.55 -16.67
N LYS A 63 -2.03 10.55 -17.54
CA LYS A 63 -0.83 9.85 -18.02
C LYS A 63 0.03 10.82 -18.84
N ILE A 64 1.34 10.90 -18.54
CA ILE A 64 2.27 11.79 -19.26
C ILE A 64 3.50 11.00 -19.71
N THR A 65 3.72 10.88 -21.01
CA THR A 65 4.98 10.30 -21.50
C THR A 65 6.09 11.34 -21.35
N VAL A 66 7.11 11.01 -20.57
CA VAL A 66 8.26 11.89 -20.32
C VAL A 66 9.42 11.52 -21.24
N PHE A 67 9.85 12.47 -22.06
CA PHE A 67 11.05 12.33 -22.89
C PHE A 67 12.32 12.63 -22.08
N ARG A 68 13.39 11.88 -22.36
CA ARG A 68 14.69 12.06 -21.69
C ARG A 68 15.59 13.07 -22.40
N ASP A 69 15.29 13.39 -23.66
CA ASP A 69 16.06 14.30 -24.48
C ASP A 69 15.13 15.26 -25.24
N VAL A 70 15.52 16.53 -25.26
CA VAL A 70 14.89 17.62 -26.03
C VAL A 70 14.73 17.24 -27.51
N ALA A 71 15.67 16.47 -28.07
CA ALA A 71 15.61 16.06 -29.47
C ALA A 71 14.36 15.21 -29.79
N GLN A 72 13.89 14.39 -28.85
CA GLN A 72 12.67 13.59 -28.98
C GLN A 72 11.43 14.50 -28.97
N MET A 73 11.41 15.48 -28.05
CA MET A 73 10.31 16.44 -27.92
C MET A 73 10.22 17.40 -29.11
N ARG A 74 11.33 17.74 -29.76
CA ARG A 74 11.38 18.64 -30.92
C ARG A 74 10.51 18.19 -32.11
N VAL A 75 10.18 16.91 -32.22
CA VAL A 75 9.24 16.46 -33.26
C VAL A 75 7.84 17.02 -33.00
N LEU A 76 7.42 17.10 -31.74
CA LEU A 76 6.09 17.56 -31.35
C LEU A 76 5.90 19.08 -31.50
N SER A 77 6.99 19.87 -31.51
CA SER A 77 6.90 21.31 -31.76
C SER A 77 6.67 21.66 -33.24
N ASN A 78 6.76 20.68 -34.14
CA ASN A 78 6.46 20.90 -35.54
C ASN A 78 4.93 20.99 -35.76
N PRO A 79 4.41 22.05 -36.42
CA PRO A 79 2.97 22.24 -36.59
C PRO A 79 2.25 21.09 -37.32
N VAL A 80 2.89 20.47 -38.31
CA VAL A 80 2.30 19.35 -39.05
C VAL A 80 2.28 18.11 -38.17
N ALA A 81 3.38 17.81 -37.47
CA ALA A 81 3.43 16.69 -36.54
C ALA A 81 2.40 16.82 -35.41
N TRP A 82 2.20 18.04 -34.88
CA TRP A 82 1.20 18.30 -33.86
C TRP A 82 -0.24 18.09 -34.36
N ARG A 83 -0.56 18.59 -35.56
CA ARG A 83 -1.88 18.31 -36.19
C ARG A 83 -2.11 16.83 -36.45
N ILE A 84 -1.06 16.07 -36.79
CA ILE A 84 -1.13 14.61 -36.88
C ILE A 84 -1.46 14.00 -35.51
N MET A 85 -0.79 14.45 -34.43
CA MET A 85 -1.08 14.00 -33.07
C MET A 85 -2.53 14.27 -32.65
N GLU A 86 -3.07 15.45 -32.95
CA GLU A 86 -4.47 15.82 -32.65
C GLU A 86 -5.50 14.93 -33.36
N LEU A 87 -5.19 14.45 -34.58
CA LEU A 87 -6.03 13.46 -35.26
C LEU A 87 -5.89 12.08 -34.59
N LEU A 88 -4.65 11.63 -34.38
CA LEU A 88 -4.35 10.32 -33.81
C LEU A 88 -4.74 10.18 -32.32
N SER A 89 -5.04 11.28 -31.64
CA SER A 89 -5.59 11.27 -30.27
C SER A 89 -7.10 10.99 -30.23
N LYS A 90 -7.81 11.12 -31.36
CA LYS A 90 -9.25 10.88 -31.44
C LYS A 90 -9.54 9.42 -31.79
N GLU A 91 -8.81 8.88 -32.77
CA GLU A 91 -8.94 7.49 -33.21
C GLU A 91 -7.68 7.00 -33.93
N PRO A 92 -7.41 5.68 -33.98
CA PRO A 92 -6.31 5.14 -34.75
C PRO A 92 -6.52 5.29 -36.26
N MET A 93 -5.49 5.75 -36.99
CA MET A 93 -5.58 5.99 -38.44
C MET A 93 -4.39 5.44 -39.22
N TYR A 94 -4.61 5.14 -40.50
CA TYR A 94 -3.53 4.88 -41.46
C TYR A 94 -2.85 6.19 -41.89
N PRO A 95 -1.54 6.15 -42.26
CA PRO A 95 -0.85 7.33 -42.78
C PRO A 95 -1.55 7.99 -43.99
N ALA A 96 -2.16 7.19 -44.88
CA ALA A 96 -2.92 7.69 -46.02
C ALA A 96 -4.20 8.44 -45.60
N GLN A 97 -4.89 7.99 -44.54
CA GLN A 97 -6.06 8.69 -43.99
C GLN A 97 -5.63 10.02 -43.37
N VAL A 98 -4.55 10.02 -42.59
CA VAL A 98 -3.96 11.23 -42.01
C VAL A 98 -3.59 12.25 -43.10
N ALA A 99 -2.99 11.78 -44.20
CA ALA A 99 -2.63 12.64 -45.34
C ALA A 99 -3.87 13.29 -45.98
N LYS A 100 -4.93 12.49 -46.19
CA LYS A 100 -6.19 12.95 -46.75
C LYS A 100 -6.88 13.98 -45.85
N GLU A 101 -6.99 13.69 -44.56
CA GLU A 101 -7.68 14.54 -43.58
C GLU A 101 -6.97 15.89 -43.41
N LEU A 102 -5.63 15.88 -43.32
CA LEU A 102 -4.84 17.11 -43.18
C LEU A 102 -4.57 17.82 -44.51
N ARG A 103 -4.96 17.24 -45.64
CA ARG A 103 -4.68 17.73 -47.00
C ARG A 103 -3.19 17.97 -47.24
N ILE A 104 -2.36 17.03 -46.79
CA ILE A 104 -0.90 17.05 -46.98
C ILE A 104 -0.45 15.93 -47.91
N HIS A 105 0.75 16.06 -48.47
CA HIS A 105 1.33 15.01 -49.29
C HIS A 105 1.53 13.71 -48.48
N GLU A 106 1.21 12.57 -49.07
CA GLU A 106 1.24 11.26 -48.40
C GLU A 106 2.65 10.96 -47.82
N GLN A 107 3.72 11.24 -48.59
CA GLN A 107 5.08 11.07 -48.10
C GLN A 107 5.39 11.92 -46.86
N SER A 108 4.78 13.10 -46.72
CA SER A 108 4.93 13.96 -45.54
C SER A 108 4.25 13.35 -44.32
N ALA A 109 3.06 12.77 -44.49
CA ALA A 109 2.38 12.04 -43.41
C ALA A 109 3.22 10.83 -42.94
N TYR A 110 3.72 10.01 -43.88
CA TYR A 110 4.63 8.89 -43.56
C TYR A 110 5.93 9.34 -42.90
N TYR A 111 6.47 10.49 -43.29
CA TYR A 111 7.67 11.06 -42.68
C TYR A 111 7.44 11.43 -41.20
N TYR A 112 6.39 12.19 -40.91
CA TYR A 112 6.12 12.63 -39.54
C TYR A 112 5.66 11.49 -38.64
N ILE A 113 4.81 10.57 -39.11
CA ILE A 113 4.40 9.39 -38.34
C ILE A 113 5.62 8.55 -37.95
N ARG A 114 6.56 8.30 -38.87
CA ARG A 114 7.80 7.58 -38.54
C ARG A 114 8.65 8.31 -37.51
N ARG A 115 8.73 9.65 -37.57
CA ARG A 115 9.47 10.44 -36.56
C ARG A 115 8.78 10.42 -35.20
N LEU A 116 7.46 10.51 -35.16
CA LEU A 116 6.66 10.44 -33.93
C LEU A 116 6.74 9.05 -33.29
N LEU A 117 6.70 7.99 -34.10
CA LEU A 117 6.88 6.60 -33.65
C LEU A 117 8.26 6.39 -33.03
N ARG A 118 9.32 6.89 -33.69
CA ARG A 118 10.70 6.83 -33.16
C ARG A 118 10.86 7.62 -31.85
N ALA A 119 10.15 8.74 -31.72
CA ALA A 119 10.13 9.51 -30.48
C ALA A 119 9.31 8.80 -29.38
N GLY A 120 8.42 7.87 -29.72
CA GLY A 120 7.48 7.23 -28.79
C GLY A 120 6.22 8.05 -28.52
N ALA A 121 5.96 9.09 -29.31
CA ALA A 121 4.75 9.91 -29.22
C ALA A 121 3.52 9.21 -29.84
N VAL A 122 3.77 8.31 -30.77
CA VAL A 122 2.77 7.49 -31.47
C VAL A 122 3.15 6.02 -31.30
N GLU A 123 2.16 5.14 -31.27
CA GLU A 123 2.33 3.68 -31.23
C GLU A 123 1.45 2.99 -32.28
N GLU A 124 1.75 1.73 -32.58
CA GLU A 124 0.96 0.91 -33.50
C GLU A 124 -0.25 0.33 -32.76
N ALA A 125 -1.46 0.65 -33.24
CA ALA A 125 -2.72 0.20 -32.66
C ALA A 125 -3.24 -1.12 -33.28
N GLY A 126 -2.65 -1.54 -34.41
CA GLY A 126 -3.03 -2.76 -35.14
C GLY A 126 -2.58 -2.74 -36.59
N SER A 127 -2.86 -3.81 -37.33
CA SER A 127 -2.56 -3.90 -38.77
C SER A 127 -3.60 -4.70 -39.54
N ASN A 128 -3.94 -4.26 -40.76
CA ASN A 128 -4.85 -4.97 -41.67
C ASN A 128 -4.17 -5.26 -43.01
N LEU A 129 -4.56 -6.36 -43.66
CA LEU A 129 -4.16 -6.67 -45.03
C LEU A 129 -4.97 -5.82 -46.02
N VAL A 130 -4.28 -4.99 -46.81
CA VAL A 130 -4.88 -4.14 -47.84
C VAL A 130 -4.15 -4.39 -49.16
N ARG A 131 -4.88 -4.88 -50.17
CA ARG A 131 -4.42 -5.06 -51.56
C ARG A 131 -3.03 -5.70 -51.69
N GLY A 132 -2.76 -6.76 -50.92
CA GLY A 132 -1.50 -7.53 -50.97
C GLY A 132 -0.36 -6.99 -50.10
N GLY A 133 -0.59 -5.95 -49.28
CA GLY A 133 0.37 -5.44 -48.30
C GLY A 133 -0.22 -5.26 -46.90
N THR A 134 0.64 -5.15 -45.89
CA THR A 134 0.22 -4.90 -44.49
C THR A 134 0.18 -3.40 -44.21
N ALA A 135 -1.01 -2.86 -43.96
CA ALA A 135 -1.21 -1.47 -43.54
C ALA A 135 -1.33 -1.39 -42.02
N ARG A 136 -0.55 -0.50 -41.39
CA ARG A 136 -0.51 -0.33 -39.92
C ARG A 136 -1.32 0.88 -39.48
N LEU A 137 -2.13 0.71 -38.45
CA LEU A 137 -2.86 1.77 -37.75
C LEU A 137 -1.97 2.36 -36.67
N TYR A 138 -2.00 3.68 -36.54
CA TYR A 138 -1.23 4.42 -35.56
C TYR A 138 -2.15 5.22 -34.65
N GLN A 139 -1.79 5.37 -33.38
CA GLN A 139 -2.50 6.20 -32.40
C GLN A 139 -1.53 6.98 -31.51
N ALA A 140 -1.99 8.06 -30.87
CA ALA A 140 -1.21 8.74 -29.85
C ALA A 140 -0.93 7.81 -28.65
N SER A 141 0.31 7.76 -28.16
CA SER A 141 0.72 6.84 -27.08
C SER A 141 0.30 7.31 -25.67
N SER A 142 -0.06 8.58 -25.54
CA SER A 142 -0.39 9.24 -24.28
C SER A 142 -1.20 10.52 -24.53
N PRO A 143 -2.10 10.92 -23.61
CA PRO A 143 -2.85 12.18 -23.69
C PRO A 143 -2.00 13.42 -23.36
N ALA A 144 -0.79 13.23 -22.83
CA ALA A 144 0.15 14.31 -22.54
C ALA A 144 1.60 13.84 -22.68
N PHE A 145 2.46 14.81 -22.97
CA PHE A 145 3.88 14.64 -23.21
C PHE A 145 4.67 15.74 -22.53
N GLY A 146 5.85 15.43 -22.00
CA GLY A 146 6.69 16.41 -21.32
C GLY A 146 8.17 16.07 -21.39
N ILE A 147 8.99 17.01 -20.96
CA ILE A 147 10.40 16.81 -20.66
C ILE A 147 10.61 17.06 -19.17
N GLU A 148 11.47 16.27 -18.56
CA GLU A 148 11.77 16.35 -17.13
C GLU A 148 13.27 16.58 -16.95
N LEU A 149 13.61 17.51 -16.07
CA LEU A 149 14.99 17.69 -15.61
C LEU A 149 15.24 16.70 -14.46
N ASP A 150 16.47 16.25 -14.31
CA ASP A 150 16.88 15.20 -13.35
C ASP A 150 16.97 15.67 -11.88
N TRP A 151 16.29 16.76 -11.54
CA TRP A 151 16.28 17.37 -10.21
C TRP A 151 14.89 17.90 -9.85
N GLY A 152 14.66 18.09 -8.54
CA GLY A 152 13.41 18.67 -8.03
C GLY A 152 12.32 17.65 -7.70
N GLU A 153 12.57 16.34 -7.87
CA GLU A 153 11.68 15.31 -7.34
C GLU A 153 11.63 15.38 -5.80
N THR A 154 10.46 15.70 -5.27
CA THR A 154 10.17 15.53 -3.84
C THR A 154 9.34 14.27 -3.65
N VAL A 155 9.72 13.42 -2.71
CA VAL A 155 8.85 12.33 -2.27
C VAL A 155 7.65 12.96 -1.59
N VAL A 156 6.54 13.02 -2.31
CA VAL A 156 5.25 13.34 -1.71
C VAL A 156 4.79 12.05 -1.04
N GLU A 157 4.79 12.04 0.30
CA GLU A 157 4.00 11.07 1.04
C GLU A 157 2.58 11.16 0.47
N ALA A 158 2.09 10.08 -0.16
CA ALA A 158 0.76 10.03 -0.77
C ALA A 158 -0.26 10.73 0.15
N PRO A 159 -1.26 11.49 -0.35
CA PRO A 159 -2.18 12.23 0.51
C PRO A 159 -2.71 11.33 1.65
N GLY A 160 -2.22 11.53 2.89
CA GLY A 160 -2.51 10.69 4.06
C GLY A 160 -1.34 9.90 4.67
N ALA A 161 -0.23 9.65 3.95
CA ALA A 161 0.88 8.82 4.43
C ALA A 161 1.69 9.44 5.59
N GLY A 162 1.60 10.76 5.80
CA GLY A 162 2.23 11.44 6.94
C GLY A 162 1.37 11.54 8.20
N ARG A 163 0.07 11.25 8.11
CA ARG A 163 -0.89 11.45 9.21
C ARG A 163 -0.96 10.27 10.19
N HIS A 164 -0.22 9.20 9.96
CA HIS A 164 -0.31 7.96 10.73
C HIS A 164 1.06 7.40 11.13
N ARG A 165 2.05 8.25 11.41
CA ARG A 165 3.43 7.80 11.73
C ARG A 165 3.48 6.99 13.02
N GLY A 166 2.63 7.30 14.00
CA GLY A 166 2.51 6.51 15.23
C GLY A 166 1.97 5.12 14.93
N ALA A 167 0.89 5.05 14.15
CA ALA A 167 0.25 3.80 13.74
C ALA A 167 1.17 2.94 12.87
N LEU A 168 1.90 3.51 11.91
CA LEU A 168 2.86 2.78 11.08
C LEU A 168 3.96 2.12 11.90
N ARG A 169 4.46 2.80 12.94
CA ARG A 169 5.43 2.18 13.88
C ARG A 169 4.76 1.10 14.73
N PHE A 170 3.54 1.35 15.21
CA PHE A 170 2.82 0.41 16.06
C PHE A 170 2.46 -0.88 15.31
N PHE A 171 2.09 -0.80 14.04
CA PHE A 171 1.83 -1.93 13.16
C PHE A 171 3.07 -2.39 12.37
N GLU A 172 4.28 -1.94 12.75
CA GLU A 172 5.51 -2.48 12.18
C GLU A 172 5.54 -4.01 12.39
N GLY A 173 5.80 -4.74 11.30
CA GLY A 173 5.74 -6.20 11.23
C GLY A 173 4.39 -6.78 10.79
N PHE A 174 3.30 -6.01 10.86
CA PHE A 174 1.96 -6.39 10.40
C PHE A 174 1.65 -5.90 8.97
N VAL A 175 2.57 -5.19 8.32
CA VAL A 175 2.39 -4.69 6.95
C VAL A 175 3.66 -4.94 6.15
N HIS A 176 3.53 -5.71 5.08
CA HIS A 176 4.61 -6.03 4.14
C HIS A 176 4.20 -5.63 2.72
N ASP A 177 5.00 -4.78 2.07
CA ASP A 177 4.71 -4.21 0.74
C ASP A 177 3.30 -3.60 0.60
N GLY A 178 2.80 -3.01 1.69
CA GLY A 178 1.48 -2.39 1.77
C GLY A 178 0.32 -3.37 2.01
N VAL A 179 0.58 -4.68 2.09
CA VAL A 179 -0.41 -5.71 2.43
C VAL A 179 -0.37 -5.98 3.92
N PHE A 180 -1.55 -6.10 4.55
CA PHE A 180 -1.64 -6.55 5.95
C PHE A 180 -1.22 -8.03 6.08
N ASP A 181 -0.26 -8.31 6.94
CA ASP A 181 0.33 -9.62 7.20
C ASP A 181 0.09 -10.03 8.66
N GLY A 182 -1.08 -10.61 8.89
CA GLY A 182 -1.53 -11.08 10.19
C GLY A 182 -2.99 -11.52 10.18
N LEU A 183 -3.47 -11.95 11.35
CA LEU A 183 -4.86 -12.32 11.57
C LEU A 183 -5.51 -11.42 12.61
N ILE A 184 -6.72 -10.95 12.33
CA ILE A 184 -7.60 -10.27 13.28
C ILE A 184 -8.50 -11.33 13.90
N VAL A 185 -8.34 -11.57 15.20
CA VAL A 185 -9.07 -12.60 15.93
C VAL A 185 -10.15 -11.96 16.80
N VAL A 186 -11.41 -12.28 16.52
CA VAL A 186 -12.58 -11.82 17.28
C VAL A 186 -13.20 -12.97 18.05
N GLY A 187 -13.86 -12.69 19.18
CA GLY A 187 -14.57 -13.72 19.93
C GLY A 187 -15.77 -14.29 19.15
N ALA A 188 -16.03 -15.59 19.26
CA ALA A 188 -17.19 -16.22 18.66
C ALA A 188 -18.52 -15.83 19.36
N PRO A 189 -19.60 -15.63 18.60
CA PRO A 189 -20.90 -15.26 19.16
C PRO A 189 -21.57 -16.42 19.91
N GLU A 190 -21.26 -17.66 19.57
CA GLU A 190 -21.75 -18.85 20.28
C GLU A 190 -21.06 -18.99 21.65
N PRO A 191 -21.78 -19.33 22.73
CA PRO A 191 -21.19 -19.58 24.04
C PRO A 191 -20.10 -20.67 23.99
N HIS A 192 -18.90 -20.35 24.45
CA HIS A 192 -17.79 -21.31 24.50
C HIS A 192 -16.80 -20.98 25.63
N GLY A 193 -15.76 -21.80 25.76
CA GLY A 193 -14.72 -21.64 26.78
C GLY A 193 -15.23 -21.92 28.21
N GLN A 194 -14.37 -21.63 29.19
CA GLN A 194 -14.64 -21.94 30.60
C GLN A 194 -15.81 -21.14 31.19
N TYR A 195 -16.07 -19.95 30.66
CA TYR A 195 -17.13 -19.05 31.15
C TYR A 195 -18.44 -19.12 30.37
N LYS A 196 -18.51 -19.94 29.29
CA LYS A 196 -19.70 -20.07 28.42
C LYS A 196 -20.29 -18.70 28.03
N SER A 197 -19.42 -17.75 27.77
CA SER A 197 -19.80 -16.38 27.44
C SER A 197 -19.85 -16.21 25.92
N SER A 198 -20.81 -15.42 25.44
CA SER A 198 -20.95 -15.07 24.03
C SER A 198 -20.27 -13.73 23.75
N ALA A 199 -19.42 -13.66 22.73
CA ALA A 199 -18.88 -12.39 22.28
C ALA A 199 -19.94 -11.59 21.50
N ARG A 200 -19.99 -10.27 21.75
CA ARG A 200 -20.84 -9.33 20.98
C ARG A 200 -20.03 -8.23 20.30
N ASP A 201 -18.72 -8.31 20.42
CA ASP A 201 -17.78 -7.22 20.13
C ASP A 201 -17.11 -7.37 18.76
N GLY A 202 -17.44 -8.42 17.99
CA GLY A 202 -16.81 -8.69 16.69
C GLY A 202 -16.98 -7.55 15.68
N HIS A 203 -18.06 -6.76 15.79
CA HIS A 203 -18.30 -5.60 14.95
C HIS A 203 -17.26 -4.48 15.12
N TYR A 204 -16.55 -4.41 16.26
CA TYR A 204 -15.46 -3.44 16.44
C TYR A 204 -14.26 -3.72 15.52
N ALA A 205 -14.08 -4.97 15.07
CA ALA A 205 -13.06 -5.32 14.08
C ALA A 205 -13.28 -4.60 12.75
N VAL A 206 -14.52 -4.30 12.38
CA VAL A 206 -14.84 -3.55 11.15
C VAL A 206 -14.29 -2.13 11.25
N HIS A 207 -14.46 -1.48 12.40
CA HIS A 207 -13.93 -0.13 12.62
C HIS A 207 -12.40 -0.12 12.60
N LEU A 208 -11.76 -1.12 13.22
CA LEU A 208 -10.31 -1.29 13.14
C LEU A 208 -9.84 -1.57 11.70
N ALA A 209 -10.57 -2.37 10.92
CA ALA A 209 -10.23 -2.68 9.54
C ALA A 209 -10.22 -1.44 8.64
N PHE A 210 -11.19 -0.51 8.81
CA PHE A 210 -11.17 0.78 8.13
C PHE A 210 -9.92 1.60 8.46
N PHE A 211 -9.49 1.59 9.72
CA PHE A 211 -8.26 2.25 10.14
C PHE A 211 -7.02 1.56 9.55
N LEU A 212 -6.96 0.23 9.60
CA LEU A 212 -5.87 -0.55 9.00
C LEU A 212 -5.76 -0.30 7.50
N GLY A 213 -6.86 -0.08 6.78
CA GLY A 213 -6.84 0.33 5.37
C GLY A 213 -6.11 1.65 5.08
N LYS A 214 -5.86 2.48 6.10
CA LYS A 214 -4.99 3.67 5.98
C LYS A 214 -3.50 3.32 6.13
N VAL A 215 -3.19 2.19 6.76
CA VAL A 215 -1.84 1.71 7.07
C VAL A 215 -1.39 0.66 6.04
N SER A 216 -2.30 -0.22 5.60
CA SER A 216 -2.15 -1.17 4.50
C SER A 216 -2.84 -0.61 3.25
N GLY A 217 -2.07 -0.33 2.20
CA GLY A 217 -2.59 0.18 0.93
C GLY A 217 -3.08 -0.89 -0.05
N VAL A 218 -2.96 -2.17 0.30
CA VAL A 218 -3.31 -3.32 -0.55
C VAL A 218 -4.11 -4.33 0.26
N MET A 219 -5.20 -4.84 -0.32
CA MET A 219 -6.04 -5.87 0.28
C MET A 219 -5.30 -7.23 0.33
N PRO A 220 -5.30 -7.93 1.47
CA PRO A 220 -4.81 -9.31 1.54
C PRO A 220 -5.61 -10.25 0.63
N ALA A 221 -4.92 -11.21 0.00
CA ALA A 221 -5.57 -12.23 -0.82
C ALA A 221 -6.37 -13.25 0.02
N GLU A 222 -5.87 -13.55 1.22
CA GLU A 222 -6.52 -14.45 2.17
C GLU A 222 -7.44 -13.68 3.13
N PHE A 223 -8.43 -14.38 3.68
CA PHE A 223 -9.38 -13.79 4.61
C PHE A 223 -8.71 -13.57 5.98
N ALA A 224 -8.41 -12.32 6.31
CA ALA A 224 -7.59 -11.97 7.48
C ALA A 224 -8.34 -11.98 8.82
N VAL A 225 -9.66 -12.16 8.84
CA VAL A 225 -10.46 -12.12 10.08
C VAL A 225 -10.88 -13.54 10.47
N LYS A 226 -10.76 -13.87 11.76
CA LYS A 226 -11.03 -15.21 12.27
C LYS A 226 -11.74 -15.20 13.62
N LEU A 227 -12.56 -16.21 13.86
CA LEU A 227 -13.09 -16.46 15.20
C LEU A 227 -11.99 -17.05 16.09
N ASP A 228 -12.05 -16.75 17.38
CA ASP A 228 -11.09 -17.23 18.38
C ASP A 228 -11.09 -18.76 18.52
N VAL A 229 -12.27 -19.39 18.45
CA VAL A 229 -12.41 -20.86 18.43
C VAL A 229 -11.69 -21.49 17.24
N ASP A 230 -11.81 -20.88 16.05
CA ASP A 230 -11.16 -21.38 14.84
C ASP A 230 -9.66 -21.12 14.89
N ALA A 231 -9.24 -19.95 15.38
CA ALA A 231 -7.84 -19.63 15.59
C ALA A 231 -7.15 -20.66 16.50
N LYS A 232 -7.83 -21.04 17.59
CA LYS A 232 -7.35 -22.08 18.49
C LYS A 232 -7.34 -23.47 17.82
N ALA A 233 -8.41 -23.84 17.10
CA ALA A 233 -8.53 -25.14 16.44
C ALA A 233 -7.44 -25.38 15.37
N GLU A 234 -7.14 -24.36 14.57
CA GLU A 234 -6.12 -24.42 13.53
C GLU A 234 -4.69 -24.13 14.02
N LYS A 235 -4.51 -23.91 15.33
CA LYS A 235 -3.20 -23.67 15.97
C LYS A 235 -2.45 -22.46 15.40
N VAL A 236 -3.18 -21.41 15.03
CA VAL A 236 -2.59 -20.18 14.46
C VAL A 236 -1.99 -19.23 15.53
N LEU A 237 -1.95 -19.66 16.79
CA LEU A 237 -1.37 -18.90 17.90
C LEU A 237 0.14 -18.67 17.77
N SER A 238 0.82 -19.44 16.92
CA SER A 238 2.24 -19.28 16.60
C SER A 238 2.45 -19.09 15.09
N GLY A 239 3.52 -18.39 14.72
CA GLY A 239 3.96 -18.28 13.32
C GLY A 239 3.22 -17.24 12.48
N SER A 240 2.30 -16.47 13.06
CA SER A 240 1.63 -15.35 12.40
C SER A 240 1.43 -14.18 13.37
N ASN A 241 1.39 -12.95 12.84
CA ASN A 241 1.06 -11.80 13.66
C ASN A 241 -0.43 -11.82 14.00
N LEU A 242 -0.79 -11.48 15.24
CA LEU A 242 -2.16 -11.56 15.72
C LEU A 242 -2.65 -10.21 16.24
N VAL A 243 -3.87 -9.83 15.89
CA VAL A 243 -4.60 -8.72 16.49
C VAL A 243 -5.84 -9.30 17.15
N SER A 244 -5.83 -9.47 18.47
CA SER A 244 -6.96 -10.00 19.22
C SER A 244 -7.87 -8.87 19.69
N ILE A 245 -9.18 -8.99 19.43
CA ILE A 245 -10.19 -7.99 19.79
C ILE A 245 -11.20 -8.59 20.76
N GLY A 246 -11.40 -7.89 21.88
CA GLY A 246 -12.34 -8.30 22.94
C GLY A 246 -11.64 -8.91 24.16
N GLY A 247 -12.29 -8.78 25.32
CA GLY A 247 -11.72 -9.23 26.59
C GLY A 247 -11.58 -10.75 26.72
N PRO A 248 -10.71 -11.24 27.62
CA PRO A 248 -10.41 -12.67 27.81
C PRO A 248 -11.61 -13.50 28.30
N GLY A 249 -12.66 -12.86 28.83
CA GLY A 249 -13.92 -13.53 29.16
C GLY A 249 -14.70 -14.01 27.93
N THR A 250 -14.48 -13.41 26.75
CA THR A 250 -15.22 -13.68 25.51
C THR A 250 -14.32 -13.93 24.29
N ASN A 251 -13.01 -13.80 24.44
CA ASN A 251 -12.02 -14.10 23.40
C ASN A 251 -10.91 -14.98 23.99
N ILE A 252 -10.93 -16.27 23.64
CA ILE A 252 -9.95 -17.24 24.17
C ILE A 252 -8.53 -16.85 23.80
N VAL A 253 -8.31 -16.29 22.61
CA VAL A 253 -6.96 -15.87 22.19
C VAL A 253 -6.43 -14.75 23.09
N THR A 254 -7.26 -13.78 23.46
CA THR A 254 -6.87 -12.78 24.47
C THR A 254 -6.57 -13.41 25.83
N ALA A 255 -7.35 -14.43 26.25
CA ALA A 255 -7.10 -15.16 27.50
C ALA A 255 -5.76 -15.92 27.51
N GLU A 256 -5.38 -16.55 26.39
CA GLU A 256 -4.10 -17.25 26.26
C GLU A 256 -2.91 -16.30 26.44
N PHE A 257 -2.98 -15.10 25.84
CA PHE A 257 -1.91 -14.10 25.90
C PHE A 257 -1.90 -13.26 27.18
N ASN A 258 -3.00 -13.25 27.96
CA ASN A 258 -3.18 -12.36 29.11
C ASN A 258 -2.00 -12.37 30.10
N ARG A 259 -1.46 -13.55 30.40
CA ARG A 259 -0.36 -13.73 31.38
C ARG A 259 0.97 -13.08 30.95
N TYR A 260 1.12 -12.75 29.67
CA TYR A 260 2.33 -12.16 29.09
C TYR A 260 2.20 -10.65 28.88
N LEU A 261 1.04 -10.06 29.16
CA LEU A 261 0.81 -8.63 28.95
C LEU A 261 1.45 -7.79 30.08
N PRO A 262 2.06 -6.63 29.77
CA PRO A 262 2.57 -5.70 30.79
C PRO A 262 1.49 -5.18 31.75
N ILE A 263 0.28 -4.98 31.21
CA ILE A 263 -0.95 -4.72 31.97
C ILE A 263 -1.94 -5.80 31.57
N ARG A 264 -2.44 -6.56 32.53
CA ARG A 264 -3.24 -7.77 32.29
C ARG A 264 -4.60 -7.68 32.95
N PHE A 265 -5.54 -8.47 32.45
CA PHE A 265 -6.81 -8.70 33.12
C PHE A 265 -6.60 -9.56 34.36
N ASP A 266 -7.37 -9.31 35.42
CA ASP A 266 -7.34 -10.09 36.65
C ASP A 266 -7.77 -11.54 36.37
N GLU A 267 -6.86 -12.50 36.61
CA GLU A 267 -7.09 -13.91 36.29
C GLU A 267 -8.10 -14.61 37.21
N GLU A 268 -8.33 -14.08 38.42
CA GLU A 268 -9.38 -14.59 39.30
C GLU A 268 -10.76 -14.22 38.76
N ASN A 269 -10.86 -13.02 38.18
CA ASN A 269 -12.07 -12.51 37.58
C ASN A 269 -11.74 -11.49 36.50
N PHE A 270 -11.75 -11.91 35.23
CA PHE A 270 -11.42 -11.03 34.09
C PHE A 270 -12.29 -9.77 34.00
N TRP A 271 -13.47 -9.81 34.61
CA TRP A 271 -14.42 -8.72 34.67
C TRP A 271 -14.20 -7.75 35.85
N SER A 272 -13.26 -8.04 36.76
CA SER A 272 -12.95 -7.17 37.91
C SER A 272 -12.07 -5.99 37.53
N GLY A 273 -11.30 -6.11 36.44
CA GLY A 273 -10.48 -5.03 35.90
C GLY A 273 -9.14 -5.46 35.33
N LEU A 274 -8.32 -4.46 35.05
CA LEU A 274 -6.92 -4.57 34.65
C LEU A 274 -6.00 -4.34 35.85
N VAL A 275 -4.84 -5.00 35.86
CA VAL A 275 -3.81 -4.88 36.89
C VAL A 275 -2.46 -4.69 36.22
N ASP A 276 -1.70 -3.69 36.65
CA ASP A 276 -0.32 -3.47 36.18
C ASP A 276 0.73 -4.11 37.10
N GLY A 277 2.00 -4.05 36.68
CA GLY A 277 3.12 -4.61 37.46
C GLY A 277 3.34 -3.98 38.84
N ALA A 278 2.77 -2.80 39.12
CA ALA A 278 2.81 -2.15 40.43
C ALA A 278 1.58 -2.49 41.30
N GLY A 279 0.65 -3.29 40.79
CA GLY A 279 -0.59 -3.67 41.48
C GLY A 279 -1.70 -2.62 41.40
N ARG A 280 -1.56 -1.57 40.60
CA ARG A 280 -2.64 -0.60 40.39
C ARG A 280 -3.76 -1.26 39.58
N ARG A 281 -5.01 -1.02 40.00
CA ARG A 281 -6.20 -1.64 39.41
C ARG A 281 -7.01 -0.61 38.62
N TYR A 282 -7.51 -1.03 37.46
CA TYR A 282 -8.38 -0.25 36.59
C TYR A 282 -9.65 -1.05 36.31
N SER A 283 -10.75 -0.73 37.00
CA SER A 283 -11.93 -1.60 37.07
C SER A 283 -13.21 -1.06 36.42
N GLN A 284 -13.19 0.14 35.85
CA GLN A 284 -14.38 0.71 35.20
C GLN A 284 -14.73 -0.06 33.92
N ASP A 285 -16.03 -0.17 33.62
CA ASP A 285 -16.54 -0.93 32.48
C ASP A 285 -16.09 -0.37 31.12
N ASN A 286 -15.83 0.93 31.06
CA ASN A 286 -15.32 1.67 29.90
C ASN A 286 -13.77 1.71 29.82
N HIS A 287 -13.05 1.03 30.72
CA HIS A 287 -11.61 0.88 30.62
C HIS A 287 -11.22 -0.10 29.50
N GLY A 288 -10.44 0.40 28.56
CA GLY A 288 -9.84 -0.35 27.46
C GLY A 288 -8.34 -0.56 27.65
N LEU A 289 -7.83 -1.64 27.10
CA LEU A 289 -6.43 -2.00 27.02
C LEU A 289 -6.02 -2.05 25.54
N ILE A 290 -4.95 -1.35 25.20
CA ILE A 290 -4.20 -1.56 23.97
C ILE A 290 -2.83 -2.05 24.37
N ALA A 291 -2.45 -3.22 23.91
CA ALA A 291 -1.13 -3.78 24.16
C ALA A 291 -0.50 -4.33 22.87
N LYS A 292 0.82 -4.27 22.79
CA LYS A 292 1.63 -4.96 21.78
C LYS A 292 2.75 -5.70 22.49
N ILE A 293 2.84 -7.00 22.26
CA ILE A 293 3.91 -7.85 22.80
C ILE A 293 4.54 -8.67 21.67
N LYS A 294 5.75 -9.15 21.90
CA LYS A 294 6.30 -10.23 21.07
C LYS A 294 5.53 -11.52 21.31
N ASN A 295 5.34 -12.33 20.27
CA ASN A 295 4.61 -13.58 20.41
C ASN A 295 5.42 -14.60 21.24
N PRO A 296 4.97 -15.01 22.43
CA PRO A 296 5.68 -15.96 23.28
C PRO A 296 5.73 -17.38 22.68
N TYR A 297 4.83 -17.74 21.75
CA TYR A 297 4.73 -19.09 21.20
C TYR A 297 5.64 -19.34 19.98
N ASP A 298 6.36 -18.34 19.48
CA ASP A 298 7.30 -18.49 18.36
C ASP A 298 8.66 -17.81 18.57
N ASN A 299 9.05 -17.63 19.84
CA ASN A 299 10.28 -16.94 20.24
C ASN A 299 10.35 -15.49 19.76
N GLY A 300 9.20 -14.81 19.67
CA GLY A 300 9.10 -13.42 19.28
C GLY A 300 9.41 -13.14 17.81
N LYS A 301 9.19 -14.14 16.94
CA LYS A 301 9.27 -13.96 15.48
C LYS A 301 8.09 -13.15 14.95
N SER A 302 6.91 -13.36 15.53
CA SER A 302 5.72 -12.54 15.27
C SER A 302 5.36 -11.67 16.48
N SER A 303 4.37 -10.80 16.30
CA SER A 303 3.84 -9.93 17.36
C SER A 303 2.37 -10.18 17.61
N VAL A 304 1.93 -9.90 18.84
CA VAL A 304 0.53 -9.94 19.25
C VAL A 304 0.11 -8.54 19.69
N ILE A 305 -0.97 -8.05 19.11
CA ILE A 305 -1.66 -6.84 19.54
C ILE A 305 -2.96 -7.26 20.21
N VAL A 306 -3.23 -6.73 21.40
CA VAL A 306 -4.50 -6.92 22.12
C VAL A 306 -5.22 -5.59 22.17
N VAL A 307 -6.46 -5.56 21.69
CA VAL A 307 -7.37 -4.40 21.77
C VAL A 307 -8.65 -4.88 22.46
N ALA A 308 -8.71 -4.71 23.77
CA ALA A 308 -9.72 -5.34 24.61
C ALA A 308 -10.18 -4.40 25.71
N GLY A 309 -11.24 -4.74 26.44
CA GLY A 309 -11.66 -3.97 27.61
C GLY A 309 -12.28 -4.83 28.69
N VAL A 310 -12.45 -4.21 29.86
CA VAL A 310 -13.06 -4.85 31.04
C VAL A 310 -14.49 -5.29 30.74
N ARG A 311 -15.21 -4.49 29.94
CA ARG A 311 -16.48 -4.85 29.29
C ARG A 311 -16.43 -4.47 27.80
N SER A 312 -17.51 -4.76 27.09
CA SER A 312 -17.72 -4.34 25.70
C SER A 312 -17.51 -2.83 25.50
N ALA A 313 -17.95 -2.01 26.46
CA ALA A 313 -17.70 -0.57 26.45
C ALA A 313 -16.19 -0.26 26.45
N GLY A 314 -15.40 -0.92 27.29
CA GLY A 314 -13.95 -0.81 27.29
C GLY A 314 -13.29 -1.26 25.98
N THR A 315 -13.75 -2.35 25.36
CA THR A 315 -13.25 -2.78 24.04
C THR A 315 -13.50 -1.69 23.00
N LYS A 316 -14.70 -1.08 23.02
CA LYS A 316 -15.04 0.06 22.18
C LYS A 316 -14.12 1.26 22.45
N SER A 317 -13.84 1.58 23.71
CA SER A 317 -12.88 2.63 24.10
C SER A 317 -11.51 2.38 23.48
N ALA A 318 -10.98 1.17 23.62
CA ALA A 318 -9.66 0.80 23.07
C ALA A 318 -9.61 0.91 21.55
N VAL A 319 -10.66 0.48 20.85
CA VAL A 319 -10.74 0.60 19.39
C VAL A 319 -10.80 2.06 18.97
N ILE A 320 -11.67 2.88 19.57
CA ILE A 320 -11.77 4.32 19.27
C ILE A 320 -10.45 5.03 19.57
N ALA A 321 -9.80 4.71 20.68
CA ALA A 321 -8.50 5.27 21.05
C ALA A 321 -7.47 5.01 19.94
N LEU A 322 -7.37 3.77 19.48
CA LEU A 322 -6.40 3.40 18.46
C LEU A 322 -6.72 4.01 17.09
N THR A 323 -8.00 4.07 16.70
CA THR A 323 -8.39 4.51 15.35
C THR A 323 -8.52 6.03 15.21
N ASN A 324 -9.08 6.70 16.22
CA ASN A 324 -9.37 8.15 16.17
C ASN A 324 -8.30 8.97 16.88
N TYR A 325 -7.70 8.44 17.95
CA TYR A 325 -6.68 9.12 18.77
C TYR A 325 -5.28 8.51 18.61
N GLY A 326 -5.08 7.61 17.63
CA GLY A 326 -3.86 6.82 17.43
C GLY A 326 -2.59 7.66 17.36
N GLU A 327 -2.62 8.82 16.68
CA GLU A 327 -1.45 9.70 16.59
C GLU A 327 -1.06 10.30 17.95
N GLU A 328 -2.02 10.53 18.84
CA GLU A 328 -1.73 11.06 20.17
C GLU A 328 -1.22 9.97 21.09
N ILE A 329 -1.96 8.86 21.20
CA ILE A 329 -1.65 7.81 22.16
C ILE A 329 -0.38 7.02 21.78
N LEU A 330 -0.04 6.95 20.49
CA LEU A 330 1.15 6.26 19.99
C LEU A 330 2.38 7.19 19.84
N LYS A 331 2.30 8.47 20.23
CA LYS A 331 3.47 9.39 20.24
C LYS A 331 4.63 8.83 21.04
N ARG A 332 4.33 8.22 22.18
CA ARG A 332 5.32 7.70 23.14
C ARG A 332 5.72 6.25 22.89
N TYR A 333 5.00 5.54 22.01
CA TYR A 333 5.37 4.18 21.62
C TYR A 333 6.72 4.19 20.89
N LYS A 334 7.73 3.58 21.53
CA LYS A 334 9.04 3.31 20.97
C LYS A 334 9.06 1.87 20.46
N SER A 335 9.53 1.68 19.23
CA SER A 335 9.50 0.37 18.57
C SER A 335 10.26 -0.71 19.35
N LYS A 336 9.81 -1.97 19.27
CA LYS A 336 10.51 -3.23 19.64
C LYS A 336 10.46 -3.66 21.12
N GLU A 337 9.67 -2.99 21.95
CA GLU A 337 9.43 -3.37 23.35
C GLU A 337 7.98 -3.81 23.55
N ASP A 338 7.76 -4.64 24.57
CA ASP A 338 6.41 -4.95 25.03
C ASP A 338 5.81 -3.68 25.63
N TRP A 339 4.60 -3.34 25.20
CA TRP A 339 3.98 -2.05 25.50
C TRP A 339 2.50 -2.24 25.78
N ALA A 340 1.98 -1.48 26.74
CA ALA A 340 0.56 -1.47 27.08
C ALA A 340 0.10 -0.07 27.50
N LEU A 341 -1.17 0.21 27.21
CA LEU A 341 -1.83 1.46 27.51
C LEU A 341 -3.25 1.17 27.98
N VAL A 342 -3.64 1.79 29.10
CA VAL A 342 -5.02 1.79 29.58
C VAL A 342 -5.67 3.10 29.18
N VAL A 343 -6.85 3.00 28.58
CA VAL A 343 -7.65 4.14 28.15
C VAL A 343 -9.04 4.08 28.79
N GLN A 344 -9.70 5.23 28.92
CA GLN A 344 -11.06 5.34 29.41
C GLN A 344 -11.91 6.07 28.38
N GLY A 345 -13.02 5.44 27.98
CA GLY A 345 -13.99 6.06 27.08
C GLY A 345 -15.03 6.88 27.83
N PHE A 346 -15.41 8.02 27.27
CA PHE A 346 -16.46 8.89 27.80
C PHE A 346 -17.54 9.09 26.74
N ASP A 347 -18.76 9.31 27.22
CA ASP A 347 -19.93 9.73 26.45
C ASP A 347 -20.18 11.20 26.83
N MET A 348 -19.58 12.11 26.07
CA MET A 348 -19.57 13.54 26.37
C MET A 348 -20.88 14.23 25.97
N ASP A 349 -21.56 13.72 24.94
CA ASP A 349 -22.85 14.22 24.49
C ASP A 349 -24.08 13.51 25.10
N ALA A 350 -23.83 12.50 25.95
CA ALA A 350 -24.82 11.71 26.69
C ALA A 350 -25.80 10.92 25.79
N ASP A 351 -25.37 10.51 24.59
CA ASP A 351 -26.17 9.71 23.65
C ASP A 351 -26.09 8.18 23.88
N GLY A 352 -25.32 7.76 24.89
CA GLY A 352 -25.05 6.37 25.24
C GLY A 352 -23.86 5.76 24.48
N LYS A 353 -23.10 6.55 23.70
CA LYS A 353 -21.94 6.07 22.93
C LYS A 353 -20.68 6.78 23.39
N ILE A 354 -19.59 5.99 23.43
CA ILE A 354 -18.26 6.56 23.62
C ILE A 354 -17.90 7.42 22.40
N ASP A 355 -17.65 8.71 22.63
CA ASP A 355 -17.25 9.72 21.65
C ASP A 355 -15.86 10.32 21.97
N HIS A 356 -15.41 10.20 23.23
CA HIS A 356 -14.14 10.69 23.71
C HIS A 356 -13.33 9.62 24.45
N VAL A 357 -12.00 9.75 24.47
CA VAL A 357 -11.12 8.82 25.15
C VAL A 357 -9.94 9.54 25.81
N ASP A 358 -9.68 9.25 27.09
CA ASP A 358 -8.46 9.65 27.79
C ASP A 358 -7.49 8.48 28.03
N VAL A 359 -6.21 8.81 28.14
CA VAL A 359 -5.18 7.87 28.62
C VAL A 359 -5.17 7.87 30.15
N VAL A 360 -5.39 6.70 30.74
CA VAL A 360 -5.39 6.50 32.19
C VAL A 360 -4.02 6.04 32.70
N SER A 361 -3.33 5.20 31.92
CA SER A 361 -2.02 4.65 32.30
C SER A 361 -1.25 4.17 31.09
N ASN A 362 0.08 4.18 31.18
CA ASN A 362 1.01 3.66 30.18
C ASN A 362 2.12 2.88 30.88
N SER A 363 2.47 1.70 30.35
CA SER A 363 3.64 0.92 30.77
C SER A 363 4.89 1.29 29.97
#